data_AF-A0A2A6EBK3-F1
#
_entry.id   AF-A0A2A6EBK3-F1
#
_cell.length_a   1.000
_cell.length_b   1.000
_cell.length_c   1.000
_cell.angle_alpha   90.00
_cell.angle_beta   90.00
_cell.angle_gamma   90.00
#
_symmetry.space_group_name_H-M   'P 1'
#
loop_
_entity.id
_entity.type
_entity.pdbx_description
1 polymer ?
#
loop_
_entity_poly.entity_id
_entity_poly.type
_entity_poly.pdbx_seq_one_letter_code
_entity_poly.pdbx_strand_id
1 'polypeptide(L)'
;MINEAMIRKIVDELWLNTTINSSGLYNGKAGVALALFEAARSLEDESIENKAFDLFQECLIRTTNDSSFEEGLSGIGYLLIYLIRHRFIDADFDDIFNEQYKKIINDLNHIEKHPSKLLISSKTIYFLSALKDIHSENLQTNQIIEKIFRGIELYLSLQFFDWKDIHYINDKVYILQTFETYLKLIDFTGYKDFSEHTISSYANLYRSNRIASSLSIGYHLDKITRQNQITQYCDVIDSNISYGIKNIRSNLLSLDEKINLTMIIEDRRENYEDAHLIFIDLKEKSVEKIKKTIRANCPYYGYQYGLARYLIYGVNKNAVLT
;
A
#
# COMPACT_ATOMS: atom_id res chain seq x y z
N MET A 1 -13.93 -6.43 -13.64
CA MET A 1 -12.86 -7.12 -14.40
C MET A 1 -12.63 -6.37 -15.68
N ILE A 2 -11.37 -6.05 -15.97
CA ILE A 2 -10.95 -5.60 -17.30
C ILE A 2 -10.99 -6.79 -18.26
N ASN A 3 -11.18 -6.56 -19.56
CA ASN A 3 -11.24 -7.65 -20.53
C ASN A 3 -9.83 -8.13 -20.93
N GLU A 4 -9.74 -9.34 -21.49
CA GLU A 4 -8.47 -9.94 -21.92
C GLU A 4 -7.65 -9.02 -22.85
N ALA A 5 -8.30 -8.38 -23.83
CA ALA A 5 -7.61 -7.49 -24.75
C ALA A 5 -6.93 -6.31 -24.03
N MET A 6 -7.54 -5.78 -22.97
CA MET A 6 -6.95 -4.74 -22.14
C MET A 6 -5.80 -5.27 -21.29
N ILE A 7 -5.95 -6.47 -20.71
CA ILE A 7 -4.90 -7.15 -19.95
C ILE A 7 -3.64 -7.27 -20.81
N ARG A 8 -3.77 -7.83 -22.02
CA ARG A 8 -2.64 -8.04 -22.95
C ARG A 8 -1.97 -6.72 -23.33
N LYS A 9 -2.74 -5.66 -23.61
CA LYS A 9 -2.16 -4.33 -23.89
C LYS A 9 -1.35 -3.77 -22.72
N ILE A 10 -1.81 -3.96 -21.48
CA ILE A 10 -1.08 -3.50 -20.30
C ILE A 10 0.19 -4.34 -20.11
N VAL A 11 0.10 -5.66 -20.33
CA VAL A 11 1.27 -6.55 -20.30
C VAL A 11 2.32 -6.11 -21.32
N ASP A 12 1.92 -5.81 -22.56
CA ASP A 12 2.83 -5.31 -23.61
C ASP A 12 3.53 -4.01 -23.17
N GLU A 13 2.80 -3.06 -22.57
CA GLU A 13 3.36 -1.82 -22.02
C GLU A 13 4.34 -2.08 -20.88
N LEU A 14 4.06 -3.05 -20.01
CA LEU A 14 4.96 -3.44 -18.92
C LEU A 14 6.21 -4.16 -19.45
N TRP A 15 6.10 -4.96 -20.51
CA TRP A 15 7.22 -5.65 -21.16
C TRP A 15 8.22 -4.69 -21.80
N LEU A 16 7.72 -3.61 -22.42
CA LEU A 16 8.55 -2.62 -23.11
C LEU A 16 9.40 -1.77 -22.14
N ASN A 17 9.13 -1.81 -20.84
CA ASN A 17 9.90 -1.08 -19.82
C ASN A 17 11.18 -1.81 -19.42
N THR A 18 12.17 -1.79 -20.32
CA THR A 18 13.48 -2.43 -20.12
C THR A 18 14.44 -1.66 -19.21
N THR A 19 14.07 -0.45 -18.78
CA THR A 19 14.96 0.49 -18.03
C THR A 19 14.61 0.64 -16.55
N ILE A 20 13.83 -0.28 -15.99
CA ILE A 20 13.47 -0.22 -14.57
C ILE A 20 14.74 -0.42 -13.72
N ASN A 21 15.23 0.68 -13.15
CA ASN A 21 16.45 0.70 -12.36
C ASN A 21 16.22 0.40 -10.88
N SER A 22 14.99 0.20 -10.43
CA SER A 22 14.69 -0.20 -9.05
C SER A 22 14.26 -1.66 -8.98
N SER A 23 14.58 -2.34 -7.88
CA SER A 23 14.17 -3.73 -7.66
C SER A 23 12.98 -3.87 -6.72
N GLY A 24 12.62 -2.81 -5.96
CA GLY A 24 11.56 -2.87 -4.96
C GLY A 24 10.15 -3.04 -5.51
N LEU A 25 9.17 -3.13 -4.61
CA LEU A 25 7.80 -3.46 -4.99
C LEU A 25 7.10 -2.27 -5.65
N TYR A 26 7.16 -1.08 -5.05
CA TYR A 26 6.31 0.03 -5.47
C TYR A 26 6.71 0.65 -6.80
N ASN A 27 8.01 0.86 -7.00
CA ASN A 27 8.54 1.57 -8.17
C ASN A 27 9.54 0.72 -8.94
N GLY A 28 9.74 -0.55 -8.55
CA GLY A 28 10.72 -1.44 -9.15
C GLY A 28 10.13 -2.65 -9.86
N LYS A 29 11.05 -3.51 -10.31
CA LYS A 29 10.75 -4.73 -11.07
C LYS A 29 9.89 -5.72 -10.29
N ALA A 30 9.99 -5.79 -8.96
CA ALA A 30 9.18 -6.71 -8.17
C ALA A 30 7.67 -6.40 -8.31
N GLY A 31 7.28 -5.12 -8.33
CA GLY A 31 5.88 -4.73 -8.55
C GLY A 31 5.35 -5.14 -9.92
N VAL A 32 6.19 -5.01 -10.95
CA VAL A 32 5.86 -5.43 -12.31
C VAL A 32 5.77 -6.95 -12.40
N ALA A 33 6.73 -7.68 -11.83
CA ALA A 33 6.73 -9.13 -11.79
C ALA A 33 5.46 -9.66 -11.11
N LEU A 34 5.05 -9.08 -9.98
CA LEU A 34 3.80 -9.44 -9.31
C LEU A 34 2.58 -9.31 -10.24
N ALA A 35 2.49 -8.18 -10.96
CA ALA A 35 1.39 -7.94 -11.86
C ALA A 35 1.37 -8.91 -13.06
N LEU A 36 2.55 -9.29 -13.56
CA LEU A 36 2.68 -10.27 -14.63
C LEU A 36 2.34 -11.68 -14.16
N PHE A 37 2.73 -12.09 -12.95
CA PHE A 37 2.31 -13.37 -12.38
C PHE A 37 0.77 -13.47 -12.29
N GLU A 38 0.12 -12.45 -11.72
CA GLU A 38 -1.34 -12.39 -11.63
C GLU A 38 -2.02 -12.40 -13.02
N ALA A 39 -1.45 -11.68 -13.99
CA ALA A 39 -1.95 -11.69 -15.37
C ALA A 39 -1.77 -13.05 -16.05
N ALA A 40 -0.60 -13.68 -15.89
CA ALA A 40 -0.29 -15.00 -16.45
C ALA A 40 -1.26 -16.05 -15.93
N ARG A 41 -1.53 -16.06 -14.62
CA ARG A 41 -2.53 -16.96 -14.01
C ARG A 41 -3.93 -16.72 -14.53
N SER A 42 -4.34 -15.46 -14.69
CA SER A 42 -5.67 -15.09 -15.18
C SER A 42 -5.89 -15.47 -16.66
N LEU A 43 -4.82 -15.41 -17.45
CA LEU A 43 -4.85 -15.73 -18.89
C LEU A 43 -4.41 -17.16 -19.22
N GLU A 44 -3.94 -17.92 -18.23
CA GLU A 44 -3.28 -19.22 -18.41
C GLU A 44 -2.13 -19.14 -19.45
N ASP A 45 -1.31 -18.09 -19.36
CA ASP A 45 -0.29 -17.75 -20.37
C ASP A 45 1.14 -17.94 -19.83
N GLU A 46 1.74 -19.07 -20.20
CA GLU A 46 3.10 -19.47 -19.79
C GLU A 46 4.18 -18.48 -20.27
N SER A 47 3.96 -17.74 -21.36
CA SER A 47 4.93 -16.76 -21.86
C SER A 47 5.04 -15.55 -20.93
N ILE A 48 3.90 -15.12 -20.39
CA ILE A 48 3.84 -14.03 -19.41
C ILE A 48 4.44 -14.49 -18.08
N GLU A 49 4.17 -15.74 -17.68
CA GLU A 49 4.73 -16.34 -16.47
C GLU A 49 6.25 -16.42 -16.52
N ASN A 50 6.82 -16.96 -17.60
CA ASN A 50 8.26 -17.03 -17.80
C ASN A 50 8.91 -15.64 -17.71
N LYS A 51 8.26 -14.62 -18.29
CA LYS A 51 8.78 -13.25 -18.20
C LYS A 51 8.68 -12.66 -16.79
N ALA A 52 7.61 -12.96 -16.06
CA ALA A 52 7.46 -12.57 -14.67
C ALA A 52 8.57 -13.18 -13.81
N PHE A 53 8.88 -14.45 -14.06
CA PHE A 53 9.94 -15.19 -13.40
C PHE A 53 11.32 -14.60 -13.69
N ASP A 54 11.65 -14.31 -14.96
CA ASP A 54 12.91 -13.67 -15.34
C ASP A 54 13.11 -12.33 -14.59
N LEU A 55 12.07 -11.48 -14.58
CA LEU A 55 12.13 -10.20 -13.87
C LEU A 55 12.32 -10.36 -12.37
N PHE A 56 11.70 -11.38 -11.78
CA PHE A 56 11.86 -11.68 -10.36
C PHE A 56 13.27 -12.20 -10.05
N GLN A 57 13.83 -13.08 -10.87
CA GLN A 57 15.21 -13.55 -10.73
C GLN A 57 16.21 -12.40 -10.81
N GLU A 58 16.01 -11.45 -11.73
CA GLU A 58 16.84 -10.24 -11.80
C GLU A 58 16.79 -9.42 -10.49
N CYS A 59 15.64 -9.39 -9.80
CA CYS A 59 15.51 -8.71 -8.50
C CYS A 59 16.34 -9.41 -7.42
N LEU A 60 16.30 -10.75 -7.38
CA LEU A 60 17.00 -11.56 -6.37
C LEU A 60 18.53 -11.47 -6.52
N ILE A 61 19.03 -11.47 -7.75
CA ILE A 61 20.47 -11.43 -8.05
C ILE A 61 21.05 -10.04 -7.81
N ARG A 62 20.25 -8.97 -7.99
CA ARG A 62 20.76 -7.62 -7.89
C ARG A 62 21.07 -7.24 -6.43
N THR A 63 22.34 -7.02 -6.17
CA THR A 63 22.81 -6.54 -4.87
C THR A 63 22.35 -5.10 -4.62
N THR A 64 21.40 -4.90 -3.72
CA THR A 64 21.03 -3.58 -3.19
C THR A 64 21.23 -3.54 -1.67
N ASN A 65 21.63 -2.36 -1.18
CA ASN A 65 21.71 -2.05 0.25
C ASN A 65 20.46 -1.33 0.77
N ASP A 66 19.51 -1.04 -0.11
CA ASP A 66 18.26 -0.43 0.30
C ASP A 66 17.31 -1.49 0.88
N SER A 67 16.96 -1.34 2.15
CA SER A 67 16.01 -2.21 2.86
C SER A 67 14.56 -1.68 2.75
N SER A 68 14.33 -0.57 2.06
CA SER A 68 13.00 0.03 1.84
C SER A 68 12.05 -0.92 1.12
N PHE A 69 10.75 -0.69 1.32
CA PHE A 69 9.72 -1.48 0.66
C PHE A 69 9.53 -1.03 -0.79
N GLU A 70 9.70 0.27 -1.01
CA GLU A 70 9.38 0.91 -2.27
C GLU A 70 10.38 0.57 -3.37
N GLU A 71 11.67 0.58 -3.02
CA GLU A 71 12.78 0.43 -3.96
C GLU A 71 13.72 -0.75 -3.63
N GLY A 72 13.56 -1.33 -2.44
CA GLY A 72 14.57 -2.19 -1.81
C GLY A 72 14.15 -3.62 -1.50
N LEU A 73 14.96 -4.25 -0.65
CA LEU A 73 14.92 -5.67 -0.32
C LEU A 73 13.60 -6.11 0.31
N SER A 74 12.98 -5.29 1.16
CA SER A 74 11.74 -5.71 1.83
C SER A 74 10.56 -5.83 0.86
N GLY A 75 10.54 -5.02 -0.21
CA GLY A 75 9.57 -5.18 -1.30
C GLY A 75 9.77 -6.47 -2.11
N ILE A 76 11.04 -6.83 -2.38
CA ILE A 76 11.39 -8.09 -3.05
C ILE A 76 11.02 -9.29 -2.18
N GLY A 77 11.35 -9.23 -0.88
CA GLY A 77 11.01 -10.27 0.08
C GLY A 77 9.50 -10.45 0.23
N TYR A 78 8.72 -9.35 0.24
CA TYR A 78 7.27 -9.43 0.26
C TYR A 78 6.71 -10.12 -0.99
N LEU A 79 7.26 -9.83 -2.18
CA LEU A 79 6.89 -10.55 -3.40
C LEU A 79 7.20 -12.04 -3.26
N LEU A 80 8.39 -12.43 -2.79
CA LEU A 80 8.76 -13.84 -2.63
C LEU A 80 7.74 -14.58 -1.75
N ILE A 81 7.40 -13.99 -0.59
CA ILE A 81 6.39 -14.54 0.33
C ILE A 81 5.04 -14.67 -0.38
N TYR A 82 4.63 -13.64 -1.13
CA TYR A 82 3.39 -13.65 -1.89
C TYR A 82 3.35 -14.82 -2.89
N LEU A 83 4.42 -14.99 -3.67
CA LEU A 83 4.50 -16.04 -4.70
C LEU A 83 4.44 -17.45 -4.08
N ILE A 84 5.15 -17.68 -2.98
CA ILE A 84 5.12 -18.96 -2.24
C ILE A 84 3.71 -19.22 -1.71
N ARG A 85 3.13 -18.26 -0.98
CA ARG A 85 1.81 -18.43 -0.32
C ARG A 85 0.70 -18.69 -1.32
N HIS A 86 0.74 -18.02 -2.46
CA HIS A 86 -0.26 -18.16 -3.52
C HIS A 86 0.08 -19.27 -4.52
N ARG A 87 1.08 -20.11 -4.25
CA ARG A 87 1.52 -21.24 -5.10
C ARG A 87 1.83 -20.84 -6.55
N PHE A 88 2.39 -19.64 -6.74
CA PHE A 88 3.04 -19.29 -8.00
C PHE A 88 4.38 -20.00 -8.13
N ILE A 89 5.08 -20.22 -7.01
CA ILE A 89 6.35 -20.94 -6.97
C ILE A 89 6.34 -21.92 -5.81
N ASP A 90 7.03 -23.05 -5.98
CA ASP A 90 7.33 -24.01 -4.92
C ASP A 90 8.79 -23.82 -4.49
N ALA A 91 8.98 -23.09 -3.39
CA ALA A 91 10.30 -22.68 -2.93
C ALA A 91 10.31 -22.48 -1.40
N ASP A 92 11.48 -22.70 -0.80
CA ASP A 92 11.74 -22.32 0.59
C ASP A 92 12.26 -20.87 0.65
N PHE A 93 11.69 -20.08 1.56
CA PHE A 93 12.05 -18.66 1.70
C PHE A 93 13.47 -18.48 2.23
N ASP A 94 13.89 -19.30 3.18
CA ASP A 94 15.20 -19.15 3.83
C ASP A 94 16.32 -19.58 2.89
N ASP A 95 16.07 -20.58 2.04
CA ASP A 95 17.02 -20.98 1.00
C ASP A 95 17.28 -19.86 -0.03
N ILE A 96 16.27 -19.04 -0.32
CA ILE A 96 16.37 -17.97 -1.33
C ILE A 96 16.79 -16.62 -0.74
N PHE A 97 16.33 -16.27 0.46
CA PHE A 97 16.29 -14.86 0.91
C PHE A 97 16.81 -14.61 2.32
N ASN A 98 17.37 -15.61 3.01
CA ASN A 98 17.80 -15.48 4.41
C ASN A 98 18.90 -14.41 4.62
N GLU A 99 19.84 -14.25 3.68
CA GLU A 99 20.89 -13.23 3.80
C GLU A 99 20.34 -11.81 3.72
N GLN A 100 19.46 -11.55 2.75
CA GLN A 100 18.77 -10.27 2.55
C GLN A 100 17.83 -9.98 3.72
N TYR A 101 17.12 -11.00 4.21
CA TYR A 101 16.28 -10.91 5.41
C TYR A 101 17.08 -10.47 6.64
N LYS A 102 18.19 -11.15 6.95
CA LYS A 102 19.07 -10.79 8.07
C LYS A 102 19.56 -9.34 7.99
N LYS A 103 19.86 -8.88 6.78
CA LYS A 103 20.26 -7.49 6.54
C LYS A 103 19.14 -6.49 6.83
N ILE A 104 17.92 -6.75 6.34
CA ILE A 104 16.74 -5.91 6.65
C ILE A 104 16.54 -5.83 8.17
N ILE A 105 16.59 -6.96 8.87
CA ILE A 105 16.43 -7.01 10.33
C ILE A 105 17.52 -6.21 11.04
N ASN A 106 18.78 -6.34 10.61
CA ASN A 106 19.88 -5.56 11.17
C ASN A 106 19.71 -4.05 10.97
N ASP A 107 19.23 -3.62 9.80
CA ASP A 107 18.98 -2.21 9.49
C ASP A 107 17.85 -1.63 10.35
N LEU A 108 16.83 -2.43 10.66
CA LEU A 108 15.64 -2.00 11.40
C LEU A 108 15.73 -2.18 12.92
N ASN A 109 16.64 -3.03 13.41
CA ASN A 109 16.79 -3.35 14.84
C ASN A 109 16.95 -2.12 15.76
N HIS A 110 17.52 -1.04 15.24
CA HIS A 110 17.76 0.22 15.96
C HIS A 110 17.08 1.41 15.30
N ILE A 111 15.98 1.19 14.57
CA ILE A 111 15.28 2.23 13.81
C ILE A 111 14.83 3.41 14.70
N GLU A 112 14.56 3.16 15.99
CA GLU A 112 14.22 4.21 16.97
C GLU A 112 15.33 5.25 17.16
N LYS A 113 16.59 4.89 16.87
CA LYS A 113 17.74 5.80 16.92
C LYS A 113 17.93 6.61 15.64
N HIS A 114 17.10 6.37 14.62
CA HIS A 114 17.16 7.03 13.32
C HIS A 114 15.80 7.63 12.92
N PRO A 115 15.35 8.71 13.58
CA PRO A 115 14.02 9.30 13.35
C PRO A 115 13.73 9.65 11.88
N SER A 116 14.75 10.11 11.13
CA SER A 116 14.60 10.45 9.71
C SER A 116 14.26 9.26 8.82
N LYS A 117 14.63 8.04 9.23
CA LYS A 117 14.34 6.80 8.49
C LYS A 117 13.03 6.15 8.91
N LEU A 118 12.50 6.50 10.08
CA LEU A 118 11.40 5.77 10.69
C LEU A 118 10.12 5.83 9.85
N LEU A 119 9.70 7.03 9.44
CA LEU A 119 8.50 7.19 8.59
C LEU A 119 8.67 6.53 7.22
N ILE A 120 9.87 6.66 6.64
CA ILE A 120 10.22 6.04 5.34
C ILE A 120 10.15 4.52 5.45
N SER A 121 10.55 3.97 6.59
CA SER A 121 10.55 2.51 6.82
C SER A 121 9.18 1.96 7.21
N SER A 122 8.15 2.80 7.35
CA SER A 122 6.81 2.35 7.79
C SER A 122 6.26 1.21 6.94
N LYS A 123 6.45 1.26 5.62
CA LYS A 123 5.95 0.23 4.69
C LYS A 123 6.70 -1.10 4.74
N THR A 124 7.88 -1.15 5.39
CA THR A 124 8.55 -2.42 5.67
C THR A 124 7.71 -3.33 6.58
N ILE A 125 6.74 -2.76 7.31
CA ILE A 125 5.76 -3.52 8.10
C ILE A 125 4.98 -4.53 7.23
N TYR A 126 4.68 -4.23 5.97
CA TYR A 126 4.01 -5.18 5.08
C TYR A 126 4.82 -6.48 4.92
N PHE A 127 6.12 -6.35 4.68
CA PHE A 127 7.06 -7.47 4.64
C PHE A 127 7.16 -8.19 5.98
N LEU A 128 7.41 -7.45 7.07
CA LEU A 128 7.58 -8.03 8.40
C LEU A 128 6.32 -8.77 8.89
N SER A 129 5.14 -8.29 8.50
CA SER A 129 3.88 -8.95 8.83
C SER A 129 3.63 -10.17 7.96
N ALA A 130 3.97 -10.13 6.67
CA ALA A 130 3.85 -11.29 5.78
C ALA A 130 4.80 -12.44 6.17
N LEU A 131 5.95 -12.13 6.77
CA LEU A 131 6.88 -13.14 7.29
C LEU A 131 6.27 -14.06 8.36
N LYS A 132 5.25 -13.61 9.08
CA LYS A 132 4.56 -14.42 10.10
C LYS A 132 3.88 -15.66 9.51
N ASP A 133 3.61 -15.65 8.19
CA ASP A 133 3.02 -16.78 7.48
C ASP A 133 4.07 -17.87 7.14
N ILE A 134 5.35 -17.52 7.14
CA ILE A 134 6.46 -18.44 6.81
C ILE A 134 7.22 -18.87 8.06
N HIS A 135 7.57 -17.90 8.91
CA HIS A 135 8.27 -18.14 10.17
C HIS A 135 7.27 -18.14 11.31
N SER A 136 7.40 -19.10 12.24
CA SER A 136 6.72 -19.03 13.53
C SER A 136 7.03 -17.69 14.22
N GLU A 137 6.09 -17.17 15.03
CA GLU A 137 6.19 -15.85 15.67
C GLU A 137 7.61 -15.50 16.14
N ASN A 138 8.21 -14.51 15.48
CA ASN A 138 9.54 -14.03 15.81
C ASN A 138 9.44 -12.78 16.69
N LEU A 139 9.86 -12.91 17.95
CA LEU A 139 9.87 -11.81 18.93
C LEU A 139 10.60 -10.57 18.41
N GLN A 140 11.70 -10.74 17.68
CA GLN A 140 12.48 -9.62 17.13
C GLN A 140 11.70 -8.83 16.08
N THR A 141 11.01 -9.54 15.17
CA THR A 141 10.17 -8.93 14.14
C THR A 141 9.03 -8.12 14.77
N ASN A 142 8.37 -8.68 15.78
CA ASN A 142 7.29 -7.98 16.50
C ASN A 142 7.81 -6.73 17.21
N GLN A 143 8.99 -6.78 17.84
CA GLN A 143 9.62 -5.62 18.47
C GLN A 143 9.97 -4.52 17.45
N ILE A 144 10.42 -4.88 16.25
CA ILE A 144 10.69 -3.90 15.18
C ILE A 144 9.39 -3.22 14.74
N ILE A 145 8.32 -4.00 14.50
CA ILE A 145 7.00 -3.46 14.13
C ILE A 145 6.50 -2.47 15.20
N GLU A 146 6.58 -2.85 16.48
CA GLU A 146 6.20 -2.01 17.62
C GLU A 146 7.00 -0.69 17.67
N LYS A 147 8.32 -0.75 17.47
CA LYS A 147 9.17 0.45 17.41
C LYS A 147 8.77 1.40 16.29
N ILE A 148 8.45 0.86 15.11
CA ILE A 148 8.02 1.66 13.96
C ILE A 148 6.67 2.31 14.25
N PHE A 149 5.68 1.57 14.76
CA PHE A 149 4.37 2.14 15.13
C PHE A 149 4.50 3.25 16.17
N ARG A 150 5.24 3.02 17.26
CA ARG A 150 5.47 4.02 18.30
C ARG A 150 6.12 5.30 17.77
N GLY A 151 7.06 5.17 16.85
CA GLY A 151 7.70 6.34 16.24
C GLY A 151 6.74 7.13 15.34
N ILE A 152 5.89 6.45 14.56
CA ILE A 152 4.86 7.10 13.75
C ILE A 152 3.84 7.80 14.66
N GLU A 153 3.42 7.16 15.74
CA GLU A 153 2.49 7.71 16.73
C GLU A 153 3.04 8.95 17.43
N LEU A 154 4.31 8.91 17.83
CA LEU A 154 4.99 10.07 18.41
C LEU A 154 5.05 11.22 17.41
N TYR A 155 5.44 10.94 16.16
CA TYR A 155 5.46 11.94 15.09
C TYR A 155 4.08 12.57 14.90
N LEU A 156 3.05 11.76 14.69
CA LEU A 156 1.68 12.24 14.47
C LEU A 156 1.13 13.01 15.66
N SER A 157 1.41 12.58 16.90
CA SER A 157 0.95 13.26 18.11
C SER A 157 1.53 14.67 18.21
N LEU A 158 2.82 14.84 17.90
CA LEU A 158 3.46 16.16 17.82
C LEU A 158 2.84 17.01 16.70
N GLN A 159 2.66 16.43 15.51
CA GLN A 159 2.07 17.15 14.38
C GLN A 159 0.64 17.62 14.64
N PHE A 160 -0.18 16.80 15.29
CA PHE A 160 -1.55 17.15 15.63
C PHE A 160 -1.63 18.14 16.79
N PHE A 161 -0.71 18.08 17.74
CA PHE A 161 -0.59 19.07 18.81
C PHE A 161 -0.31 20.47 18.23
N ASP A 162 0.68 20.58 17.34
CA ASP A 162 1.09 21.85 16.74
C ASP A 162 0.14 22.33 15.62
N TRP A 163 -0.85 21.54 15.21
CA TRP A 163 -1.70 21.80 14.04
C TRP A 163 -2.41 23.17 14.05
N LYS A 164 -2.69 23.68 15.25
CA LYS A 164 -3.38 24.96 15.50
C LYS A 164 -2.42 26.14 15.61
N ASP A 165 -1.11 25.90 15.65
CA ASP A 165 -0.11 26.96 15.65
C ASP A 165 -0.20 27.74 14.33
N ILE A 166 -0.23 29.07 14.44
CA ILE A 166 -0.22 29.97 13.29
C ILE A 166 1.14 29.94 12.56
N HIS A 167 2.20 29.50 13.24
CA HIS A 167 3.54 29.32 12.70
C HIS A 167 3.80 27.89 12.22
N TYR A 168 2.76 27.07 12.09
CA TYR A 168 2.89 25.71 11.61
C TYR A 168 3.42 25.67 10.16
N ILE A 169 4.63 25.14 9.99
CA ILE A 169 5.33 25.10 8.70
C ILE A 169 5.26 23.75 7.98
N ASN A 170 4.83 22.68 8.68
CA ASN A 170 4.84 21.34 8.11
C ASN A 170 3.68 21.13 7.12
N ASP A 171 3.89 20.26 6.14
CA ASP A 171 2.88 19.97 5.13
C ASP A 171 1.71 19.16 5.73
N LYS A 172 0.57 19.82 5.90
CA LYS A 172 -0.66 19.24 6.43
C LYS A 172 -1.19 18.08 5.57
N VAL A 173 -0.97 18.11 4.26
CA VAL A 173 -1.39 17.04 3.34
C VAL A 173 -0.54 15.80 3.60
N TYR A 174 0.79 15.96 3.64
CA TYR A 174 1.72 14.86 3.94
C TYR A 174 1.42 14.19 5.30
N ILE A 175 1.04 14.98 6.30
CA ILE A 175 0.76 14.46 7.65
C ILE A 175 -0.53 13.66 7.67
N LEU A 176 -1.57 14.11 6.97
CA LEU A 176 -2.80 13.33 6.85
C LEU A 176 -2.59 12.06 6.02
N GLN A 177 -1.73 12.10 5.00
CA GLN A 177 -1.31 10.89 4.26
C GLN A 177 -0.51 9.92 5.15
N THR A 178 0.32 10.44 6.05
CA THR A 178 1.05 9.64 7.05
C THR A 178 0.07 8.98 8.02
N PHE A 179 -0.93 9.72 8.51
CA PHE A 179 -1.98 9.17 9.37
C PHE A 179 -2.82 8.12 8.66
N GLU A 180 -3.20 8.35 7.40
CA GLU A 180 -3.92 7.36 6.60
C GLU A 180 -3.08 6.09 6.41
N THR A 181 -1.78 6.23 6.14
CA THR A 181 -0.85 5.09 6.03
C THR A 181 -0.73 4.33 7.34
N TYR A 182 -0.65 5.04 8.47
CA TYR A 182 -0.65 4.44 9.80
C TYR A 182 -1.90 3.60 10.05
N LEU A 183 -3.09 4.12 9.76
CA LEU A 183 -4.35 3.37 9.89
C LEU A 183 -4.39 2.14 8.96
N LYS A 184 -3.94 2.28 7.71
CA LYS A 184 -3.82 1.16 6.77
C LYS A 184 -2.93 0.05 7.32
N LEU A 185 -1.80 0.41 7.92
CA LEU A 185 -0.87 -0.56 8.51
C LEU A 185 -1.47 -1.25 9.73
N ILE A 186 -2.22 -0.53 10.59
CA ILE A 186 -2.93 -1.16 11.72
C ILE A 186 -3.95 -2.17 11.19
N ASP A 187 -4.81 -1.76 10.25
CA ASP A 187 -5.83 -2.62 9.66
C ASP A 187 -5.22 -3.85 8.97
N PHE A 188 -4.14 -3.65 8.19
CA PHE A 188 -3.43 -4.74 7.52
C PHE A 188 -2.81 -5.75 8.49
N THR A 189 -2.20 -5.28 9.58
CA THR A 189 -1.47 -6.15 10.51
C THR A 189 -2.32 -6.70 11.65
N GLY A 190 -3.49 -6.12 11.90
CA GLY A 190 -4.27 -6.36 13.12
C GLY A 190 -3.56 -5.91 14.40
N TYR A 191 -2.66 -4.91 14.31
CA TYR A 191 -1.89 -4.40 15.45
C TYR A 191 -2.82 -3.85 16.54
N LYS A 192 -2.67 -4.34 17.78
CA LYS A 192 -3.59 -4.03 18.90
C LYS A 192 -3.10 -2.92 19.83
N ASP A 193 -1.78 -2.70 19.89
CA ASP A 193 -1.15 -1.76 20.83
C ASP A 193 -1.03 -0.35 20.23
N PHE A 194 -2.00 0.06 19.42
CA PHE A 194 -2.01 1.38 18.78
C PHE A 194 -2.35 2.49 19.78
N SER A 195 -1.80 3.68 19.56
CA SER A 195 -2.05 4.87 20.39
C SER A 195 -3.47 5.43 20.21
N GLU A 196 -4.34 5.18 21.19
CA GLU A 196 -5.66 5.83 21.28
C GLU A 196 -5.56 7.36 21.32
N HIS A 197 -4.47 7.90 21.89
CA HIS A 197 -4.22 9.35 21.93
C HIS A 197 -4.04 9.94 20.53
N THR A 198 -3.38 9.22 19.62
CA THR A 198 -3.18 9.67 18.24
C THR A 198 -4.52 9.73 17.49
N ILE A 199 -5.40 8.73 17.67
CA ILE A 199 -6.76 8.72 17.12
C ILE A 199 -7.61 9.84 17.72
N SER A 200 -7.56 10.02 19.04
CA SER A 200 -8.27 11.10 19.75
C SER A 200 -7.85 12.49 19.27
N SER A 201 -6.55 12.69 19.03
CA SER A 201 -6.00 13.94 18.51
C SER A 201 -6.53 14.27 17.12
N TYR A 202 -6.53 13.29 16.20
CA TYR A 202 -7.16 13.43 14.89
C TYR A 202 -8.66 13.76 15.03
N ALA A 203 -9.39 13.01 15.85
CA ALA A 203 -10.83 13.21 16.06
C ALA A 203 -11.14 14.62 16.57
N ASN A 204 -10.34 15.17 17.49
CA ASN A 204 -10.51 16.53 18.00
C ASN A 204 -10.23 17.59 16.94
N LEU A 205 -9.22 17.40 16.08
CA LEU A 205 -8.96 18.31 14.96
C LEU A 205 -10.09 18.24 13.92
N TYR A 206 -10.61 17.05 13.66
CA TYR A 206 -11.75 16.86 12.76
C TYR A 206 -13.02 17.54 13.29
N ARG A 207 -13.41 17.28 14.54
CA ARG A 207 -14.56 17.89 15.21
C ARG A 207 -14.48 19.42 15.29
N SER A 208 -13.26 19.97 15.32
CA SER A 208 -13.02 21.42 15.28
C SER A 208 -12.96 22.01 13.86
N ASN A 209 -13.36 21.24 12.84
CA ASN A 209 -13.40 21.63 11.43
C ASN A 209 -12.02 22.06 10.88
N ARG A 210 -10.93 21.50 11.41
CA ARG A 210 -9.56 21.80 10.99
C ARG A 210 -9.01 20.83 9.95
N ILE A 211 -9.72 19.74 9.70
CA ILE A 211 -9.35 18.66 8.79
C ILE A 211 -10.58 18.34 7.93
N ALA A 212 -10.36 18.09 6.63
CA ALA A 212 -11.41 17.67 5.71
C ALA A 212 -11.71 16.16 5.83
N SER A 213 -12.91 15.76 5.44
CA SER A 213 -13.33 14.36 5.40
C SER A 213 -12.49 13.53 4.43
N SER A 214 -12.08 12.33 4.83
CA SER A 214 -11.46 11.32 3.97
C SER A 214 -12.19 9.99 4.11
N LEU A 215 -12.70 9.47 3.00
CA LEU A 215 -13.35 8.15 2.97
C LEU A 215 -12.39 7.05 3.43
N SER A 216 -11.12 7.12 3.02
CA SER A 216 -10.08 6.15 3.39
C SER A 216 -9.83 6.13 4.90
N ILE A 217 -9.66 7.32 5.51
CA ILE A 217 -9.48 7.42 6.96
C ILE A 217 -10.71 6.92 7.71
N GLY A 218 -11.92 7.33 7.28
CA GLY A 218 -13.17 6.88 7.89
C GLY A 218 -13.34 5.36 7.83
N TYR A 219 -13.02 4.75 6.69
CA TYR A 219 -13.11 3.31 6.49
C TYR A 219 -12.13 2.52 7.38
N HIS A 220 -10.85 2.88 7.42
CA HIS A 220 -9.90 2.16 8.26
C HIS A 220 -10.16 2.40 9.75
N LEU A 221 -10.58 3.62 10.15
CA LEU A 221 -11.03 3.86 11.53
C LEU A 221 -12.23 2.99 11.90
N ASP A 222 -13.23 2.82 11.02
CA ASP A 222 -14.38 1.95 11.26
C ASP A 222 -13.93 0.49 11.50
N LYS A 223 -13.03 -0.04 10.66
CA LYS A 223 -12.49 -1.40 10.83
C LYS A 223 -11.75 -1.57 12.16
N ILE A 224 -10.82 -0.67 12.46
CA ILE A 224 -9.99 -0.72 13.68
C ILE A 224 -10.88 -0.60 14.93
N THR A 225 -11.80 0.37 14.96
CA THR A 225 -12.65 0.62 16.13
C THR A 225 -13.64 -0.52 16.39
N ARG A 226 -14.24 -1.11 15.34
CA ARG A 226 -15.10 -2.29 15.49
C ARG A 226 -14.35 -3.52 16.02
N GLN A 227 -13.16 -3.80 15.48
CA GLN A 227 -12.34 -4.93 15.93
C GLN A 227 -11.95 -4.81 17.42
N ASN A 228 -11.82 -3.58 17.93
CA ASN A 228 -11.42 -3.28 19.31
C ASN A 228 -12.59 -2.82 20.20
N GLN A 229 -13.84 -2.90 19.71
CA GLN A 229 -15.05 -2.53 20.46
C GLN A 229 -15.07 -1.07 20.97
N ILE A 230 -14.45 -0.16 20.22
CA ILE A 230 -14.37 1.28 20.55
C ILE A 230 -15.53 2.02 19.87
N THR A 231 -16.40 2.67 20.65
CA THR A 231 -17.60 3.37 20.12
C THR A 231 -17.51 4.90 20.14
N GLN A 232 -16.50 5.46 20.80
CA GLN A 232 -16.38 6.91 21.05
C GLN A 232 -16.11 7.77 19.80
N TYR A 233 -15.89 7.15 18.65
CA TYR A 233 -15.52 7.81 17.39
C TYR A 233 -16.56 7.66 16.27
N CYS A 234 -17.75 7.09 16.56
CA CYS A 234 -18.79 6.86 15.55
C CYS A 234 -19.16 8.14 14.78
N ASP A 235 -19.29 9.28 15.47
CA ASP A 235 -19.58 10.57 14.86
C ASP A 235 -18.52 11.01 13.82
N VAL A 236 -17.24 10.81 14.15
CA VAL A 236 -16.10 11.14 13.28
C VAL A 236 -16.03 10.18 12.09
N ILE A 237 -16.27 8.89 12.33
CA ILE A 237 -16.27 7.83 11.31
C ILE A 237 -17.40 8.08 10.29
N ASP A 238 -18.64 8.20 10.77
CA ASP A 238 -19.83 8.39 9.93
C ASP A 238 -19.73 9.67 9.11
N SER A 239 -19.19 10.74 9.70
CA SER A 239 -18.96 12.00 9.00
C SER A 239 -17.86 11.88 7.95
N ASN A 240 -16.72 11.24 8.26
CA ASN A 240 -15.64 11.04 7.30
C ASN A 240 -16.10 10.24 6.08
N ILE A 241 -16.90 9.19 6.32
CA ILE A 241 -17.45 8.33 5.26
C ILE A 241 -18.46 9.12 4.43
N SER A 242 -19.52 9.63 5.07
CA SER A 242 -20.63 10.30 4.35
C SER A 242 -20.20 11.53 3.58
N TYR A 243 -19.37 12.41 4.15
CA TYR A 243 -18.84 13.57 3.44
C TYR A 243 -17.71 13.19 2.49
N GLY A 244 -16.89 12.21 2.83
CA GLY A 244 -15.83 11.69 1.95
C GLY A 244 -16.39 11.21 0.62
N ILE A 245 -17.49 10.46 0.64
CA ILE A 245 -18.20 9.99 -0.55
C ILE A 245 -18.77 11.15 -1.37
N LYS A 246 -19.49 12.09 -0.73
CA LYS A 246 -20.08 13.26 -1.41
C LYS A 246 -19.04 14.16 -2.09
N ASN A 247 -17.81 14.15 -1.58
CA ASN A 247 -16.71 14.97 -2.07
C ASN A 247 -15.85 14.25 -3.12
N ILE A 248 -16.21 13.02 -3.52
CA ILE A 248 -15.53 12.33 -4.61
C ILE A 248 -15.71 13.14 -5.91
N ARG A 249 -14.59 13.39 -6.59
CA ARG A 249 -14.54 14.04 -7.89
C ARG A 249 -13.68 13.16 -8.81
N SER A 250 -14.31 12.21 -9.51
CA SER A 250 -13.60 11.15 -10.24
C SER A 250 -12.57 11.67 -11.25
N ASN A 251 -12.84 12.82 -11.86
CA ASN A 251 -11.96 13.49 -12.82
C ASN A 251 -10.67 14.08 -12.20
N LEU A 252 -10.64 14.32 -10.89
CA LEU A 252 -9.48 14.86 -10.18
C LEU A 252 -8.64 13.78 -9.49
N LEU A 253 -9.16 12.56 -9.38
CA LEU A 253 -8.47 11.45 -8.74
C LEU A 253 -7.39 10.87 -9.64
N SER A 254 -6.24 10.58 -9.02
CA SER A 254 -5.20 9.76 -9.64
C SER A 254 -5.60 8.29 -9.71
N LEU A 255 -4.91 7.52 -10.55
CA LEU A 255 -5.21 6.10 -10.79
C LEU A 255 -5.25 5.28 -9.49
N ASP A 256 -4.28 5.45 -8.60
CA ASP A 256 -4.24 4.74 -7.31
C ASP A 256 -5.38 5.13 -6.38
N GLU A 257 -5.76 6.41 -6.35
CA GLU A 257 -6.89 6.89 -5.56
C GLU A 257 -8.19 6.30 -6.07
N LYS A 258 -8.38 6.23 -7.40
CA LYS A 258 -9.52 5.55 -8.00
C LYS A 258 -9.59 4.08 -7.60
N ILE A 259 -8.47 3.35 -7.68
CA ILE A 259 -8.41 1.93 -7.30
C ILE A 259 -8.76 1.76 -5.81
N ASN A 260 -8.10 2.52 -4.93
CA ASN A 260 -8.27 2.40 -3.48
C ASN A 260 -9.70 2.72 -3.04
N LEU A 261 -10.27 3.83 -3.54
CA LEU A 261 -11.65 4.21 -3.21
C LEU A 261 -12.65 3.18 -3.75
N THR A 262 -12.40 2.63 -4.93
CA THR A 262 -13.24 1.57 -5.49
C THR A 262 -13.26 0.34 -4.60
N MET A 263 -12.09 -0.12 -4.14
CA MET A 263 -12.01 -1.26 -3.23
C MET A 263 -12.75 -1.01 -1.92
N ILE A 264 -12.63 0.20 -1.35
CA ILE A 264 -13.35 0.58 -0.13
C ILE A 264 -14.87 0.53 -0.34
N ILE A 265 -15.36 1.09 -1.45
CA ILE A 265 -16.79 1.12 -1.77
C ILE A 265 -17.34 -0.29 -2.02
N GLU A 266 -16.58 -1.14 -2.73
CA GLU A 266 -16.93 -2.53 -2.95
C GLU A 266 -17.00 -3.34 -1.64
N ASP A 267 -16.02 -3.17 -0.73
CA ASP A 267 -16.00 -3.85 0.58
C ASP A 267 -17.21 -3.46 1.44
N ARG A 268 -17.56 -2.17 1.45
CA ARG A 268 -18.72 -1.66 2.19
C ARG A 268 -20.07 -2.01 1.57
N ARG A 269 -20.09 -2.50 0.31
CA ARG A 269 -21.31 -2.79 -0.48
C ARG A 269 -22.27 -1.59 -0.59
N GLU A 270 -21.74 -0.38 -0.52
CA GLU A 270 -22.56 0.84 -0.57
C GLU A 270 -22.76 1.26 -2.05
N ASN A 271 -24.00 1.59 -2.42
CA ASN A 271 -24.35 1.93 -3.80
C ASN A 271 -24.43 3.46 -3.95
N TYR A 272 -23.39 4.08 -4.50
CA TYR A 272 -23.32 5.53 -4.70
C TYR A 272 -23.23 5.89 -6.18
N GLU A 273 -24.03 6.87 -6.62
CA GLU A 273 -24.01 7.37 -8.00
C GLU A 273 -22.61 7.90 -8.40
N ASP A 274 -21.91 8.61 -7.50
CA ASP A 274 -20.54 9.10 -7.76
C ASP A 274 -19.49 7.98 -7.72
N ALA A 275 -19.75 6.88 -7.01
CA ALA A 275 -18.92 5.68 -7.10
C ALA A 275 -19.03 5.06 -8.50
N HIS A 276 -20.22 5.06 -9.10
CA HIS A 276 -20.42 4.59 -10.47
C HIS A 276 -19.54 5.33 -11.49
N LEU A 277 -19.24 6.61 -11.28
CA LEU A 277 -18.30 7.35 -12.14
C LEU A 277 -16.85 6.87 -12.00
N ILE A 278 -16.39 6.54 -10.77
CA ILE A 278 -15.07 5.92 -10.58
C ILE A 278 -15.01 4.56 -11.29
N PHE A 279 -16.07 3.75 -11.17
CA PHE A 279 -16.16 2.46 -11.85
C PHE A 279 -16.14 2.59 -13.38
N ILE A 280 -16.74 3.64 -13.94
CA ILE A 280 -16.71 3.93 -15.38
C ILE A 280 -15.30 4.32 -15.82
N ASP A 281 -14.64 5.21 -15.08
CA ASP A 281 -13.26 5.63 -15.37
C ASP A 281 -12.29 4.44 -15.35
N LEU A 282 -12.45 3.50 -14.40
CA LEU A 282 -11.63 2.29 -14.32
C LEU A 282 -12.00 1.23 -15.37
N LYS A 283 -13.13 1.37 -16.06
CA LYS A 283 -13.51 0.53 -17.21
C LYS A 283 -13.08 1.16 -18.55
N GLU A 284 -12.32 2.26 -18.52
CA GLU A 284 -11.73 2.86 -19.72
C GLU A 284 -10.91 1.82 -20.50
N LYS A 285 -11.11 1.77 -21.82
CA LYS A 285 -10.54 0.74 -22.69
C LYS A 285 -9.24 1.17 -23.36
N SER A 286 -8.81 2.41 -23.13
CA SER A 286 -7.55 2.96 -23.64
C SER A 286 -6.51 3.04 -22.53
N VAL A 287 -5.40 2.33 -22.72
CA VAL A 287 -4.25 2.36 -21.80
C VAL A 287 -3.65 3.77 -21.75
N GLU A 288 -3.64 4.51 -22.85
CA GLU A 288 -3.12 5.86 -22.94
C GLU A 288 -3.92 6.84 -22.07
N LYS A 289 -5.24 6.68 -22.00
CA LYS A 289 -6.07 7.49 -21.10
C LYS A 289 -5.84 7.13 -19.65
N ILE A 290 -5.66 5.84 -19.32
CA ILE A 290 -5.31 5.41 -17.96
C ILE A 290 -3.97 6.00 -17.55
N LYS A 291 -2.96 5.94 -18.42
CA LYS A 291 -1.63 6.53 -18.16
C LYS A 291 -1.70 8.02 -17.83
N LYS A 292 -2.64 8.78 -18.42
CA LYS A 292 -2.86 10.20 -18.10
C LYS A 292 -3.43 10.46 -16.70
N THR A 293 -4.00 9.44 -16.06
CA THR A 293 -4.51 9.54 -14.68
C THR A 293 -3.47 9.15 -13.63
N ILE A 294 -2.30 8.67 -14.04
CA ILE A 294 -1.20 8.38 -13.11
C ILE A 294 -0.62 9.71 -12.60
N ARG A 295 -0.25 9.73 -11.32
CA ARG A 295 0.34 10.92 -10.67
C ARG A 295 1.55 11.44 -11.48
N ALA A 296 1.68 12.76 -11.56
CA ALA A 296 2.82 13.39 -12.23
C ALA A 296 4.14 12.96 -11.57
N ASN A 297 5.19 12.80 -12.37
CA ASN A 297 6.53 12.37 -11.94
C ASN A 297 6.61 10.96 -11.31
N CYS A 298 5.56 10.15 -11.40
CA CYS A 298 5.59 8.76 -10.96
C CYS A 298 5.82 7.81 -12.16
N PRO A 299 6.55 6.68 -11.96
CA PRO A 299 6.74 5.70 -13.02
C PRO A 299 5.40 5.06 -13.40
N TYR A 300 5.02 5.19 -14.67
CA TYR A 300 3.73 4.68 -15.13
C TYR A 300 3.59 3.16 -15.02
N TYR A 301 4.70 2.42 -14.98
CA TYR A 301 4.73 0.97 -14.82
C TYR A 301 4.60 0.52 -13.35
N GLY A 302 4.83 1.41 -12.38
CA GLY A 302 4.99 1.05 -10.98
C GLY A 302 3.74 0.43 -10.34
N TYR A 303 3.94 -0.38 -9.30
CA TYR A 303 2.87 -0.94 -8.49
C TYR A 303 2.20 0.09 -7.58
N GLN A 304 2.91 1.14 -7.13
CA GLN A 304 2.29 2.08 -6.19
C GLN A 304 1.18 2.89 -6.84
N TYR A 305 1.46 3.44 -8.02
CA TYR A 305 0.62 4.45 -8.68
C TYR A 305 0.26 4.10 -10.13
N GLY A 306 0.86 3.06 -10.69
CA GLY A 306 0.88 2.81 -12.13
C GLY A 306 0.08 1.60 -12.59
N LEU A 307 0.41 1.18 -13.81
CA LEU A 307 -0.28 0.13 -14.55
C LEU A 307 -0.16 -1.24 -13.88
N ALA A 308 0.94 -1.55 -13.19
CA ALA A 308 1.07 -2.81 -12.46
C ALA A 308 -0.03 -2.96 -11.38
N ARG A 309 -0.33 -1.89 -10.63
CA ARG A 309 -1.44 -1.90 -9.65
C ARG A 309 -2.78 -2.14 -10.31
N TYR A 310 -3.02 -1.40 -11.40
CA TYR A 310 -4.28 -1.45 -12.14
C TYR A 310 -4.50 -2.83 -12.76
N LEU A 311 -3.45 -3.45 -13.29
CA LEU A 311 -3.48 -4.79 -13.82
C LEU A 311 -3.90 -5.79 -12.74
N ILE A 312 -3.24 -5.79 -11.58
CA ILE A 312 -3.57 -6.68 -10.45
C ILE A 312 -5.03 -6.47 -10.02
N TYR A 313 -5.45 -5.23 -9.79
CA TYR A 313 -6.85 -4.91 -9.47
C TYR A 313 -7.83 -5.45 -10.53
N GLY A 314 -7.46 -5.37 -11.80
CA GLY A 314 -8.26 -5.79 -12.93
C GLY A 314 -8.45 -7.31 -13.05
N VAL A 315 -7.42 -8.09 -12.70
CA VAL A 315 -7.37 -9.56 -12.85
C VAL A 315 -7.65 -10.32 -11.55
N ASN A 316 -7.32 -9.75 -10.40
CA ASN A 316 -7.50 -10.36 -9.09
C ASN A 316 -7.92 -9.33 -8.04
N LYS A 317 -9.23 -9.17 -7.88
CA LYS A 317 -9.81 -8.26 -6.87
C LYS A 317 -9.56 -8.69 -5.42
N ASN A 318 -9.25 -9.96 -5.20
CA ASN A 318 -8.97 -10.50 -3.87
C ASN A 318 -7.48 -10.39 -3.50
N ALA A 319 -6.63 -9.94 -4.43
CA ALA A 319 -5.25 -9.64 -4.12
C ALA A 319 -5.21 -8.55 -3.06
N VAL A 320 -4.59 -8.84 -1.92
CA VAL A 320 -4.38 -7.84 -0.87
C VAL A 320 -3.38 -6.81 -1.41
N LEU A 321 -3.89 -5.67 -1.86
CA LEU A 321 -3.07 -4.58 -2.34
C LEU A 321 -2.49 -3.80 -1.16
N THR A 322 -1.18 -3.64 -1.15
CA THR A 322 -0.42 -2.85 -0.17
C THR A 322 -0.30 -1.38 -0.56
#